data_AF-A0A1J4UJP3-F1
#
_entry.id   AF-A0A1J4UJP3-F1
#
_cell.length_a   1.000
_cell.length_b   1.000
_cell.length_c   1.000
_cell.angle_alpha   90.00
_cell.angle_beta   90.00
_cell.angle_gamma   90.00
#
_symmetry.space_group_name_H-M   'P 1'
#
loop_
_entity.id
_entity.type
_entity.pdbx_description
1 polymer ?
#
loop_
_entity_poly.entity_id
_entity_poly.type
_entity_poly.pdbx_seq_one_letter_code
_entity_poly.pdbx_strand_id
1 'polypeptide(L)'
;MNSSFHIAAGIGFALVAATVLTPFGLGASISLQLIAIACLGALLPDVDHYKTKQFKFVAAVVFATIAILCWQLTANALLSLTVGATAVIVLLALKPRHRGITHSWPAAIVFAVIVYAATLDKGLALAGLAAYASHLVLDLT
;
A
#
# COMPACT_ATOMS: atom_id res chain seq x y z
N MET A 1 14.57 3.76 -9.94
CA MET A 1 15.14 2.45 -10.38
C MET A 1 14.07 1.62 -11.10
N ASN A 2 14.26 0.32 -11.37
CA ASN A 2 13.17 -0.51 -11.88
C ASN A 2 12.21 -0.89 -10.74
N SER A 3 10.93 -1.12 -11.04
CA SER A 3 9.90 -1.41 -10.03
C SER A 3 10.16 -2.69 -9.23
N SER A 4 10.84 -3.66 -9.84
CA SER A 4 11.28 -4.89 -9.17
C SER A 4 12.23 -4.60 -8.00
N PHE A 5 13.13 -3.64 -8.17
CA PHE A 5 14.04 -3.22 -7.11
C PHE A 5 13.29 -2.50 -5.98
N HIS A 6 12.36 -1.60 -6.30
CA HIS A 6 11.53 -0.93 -5.28
C HIS A 6 10.72 -1.95 -4.47
N ILE A 7 10.13 -2.96 -5.11
CA ILE A 7 9.44 -4.05 -4.40
C ILE A 7 10.39 -4.82 -3.49
N ALA A 8 11.56 -5.24 -4.00
CA ALA A 8 12.53 -6.00 -3.22
C ALA A 8 13.01 -5.21 -1.98
N ALA A 9 13.32 -3.93 -2.17
CA ALA A 9 13.68 -3.04 -1.08
C ALA A 9 12.51 -2.82 -0.11
N GLY A 10 11.31 -2.60 -0.61
CA GLY A 10 10.12 -2.42 0.22
C GLY A 10 9.82 -3.63 1.10
N ILE A 11 9.90 -4.84 0.54
CA ILE A 11 9.77 -6.08 1.31
C ILE A 11 10.90 -6.18 2.34
N GLY A 12 12.15 -5.93 1.93
CA GLY A 12 13.30 -5.96 2.85
C GLY A 12 13.14 -5.02 4.04
N PHE A 13 12.79 -3.76 3.79
CA PHE A 13 12.56 -2.75 4.82
C PHE A 13 11.35 -3.08 5.69
N ALA A 14 10.27 -3.60 5.13
CA ALA A 14 9.11 -4.05 5.90
C ALA A 14 9.46 -5.21 6.84
N LEU A 15 10.24 -6.19 6.39
CA LEU A 15 10.69 -7.32 7.21
C LEU A 15 11.64 -6.86 8.32
N VAL A 16 12.56 -5.95 8.01
CA VAL A 16 13.45 -5.34 9.02
C VAL A 16 12.62 -4.59 10.06
N ALA A 17 11.66 -3.75 9.65
CA ALA A 17 10.79 -3.03 10.56
C ALA A 17 9.97 -4.00 11.43
N ALA A 18 9.36 -5.02 10.83
CA ALA A 18 8.56 -6.01 11.54
C ALA A 18 9.37 -6.75 12.63
N THR A 19 10.62 -7.11 12.33
CA THR A 19 11.50 -7.83 13.28
C THR A 19 12.07 -6.90 14.36
N VAL A 20 12.65 -5.76 13.98
CA VAL A 20 13.28 -4.80 14.92
C VAL A 20 12.26 -4.20 15.89
N LEU A 21 11.01 -4.05 15.48
CA LEU A 21 9.95 -3.48 16.32
C LEU A 21 9.26 -4.50 17.24
N THR A 22 9.52 -5.80 17.05
CA THR A 22 8.89 -6.87 17.85
C THR A 22 9.15 -6.74 19.35
N PRO A 23 10.38 -6.45 19.85
CA PRO A 23 10.64 -6.28 21.27
C PRO A 23 9.85 -5.15 21.94
N PHE A 24 9.34 -4.20 21.15
CA PHE A 24 8.55 -3.06 21.63
C PHE A 24 7.04 -3.28 21.52
N GLY A 25 6.59 -4.49 21.12
CA GLY A 25 5.18 -4.76 20.85
C GLY A 25 4.64 -4.03 19.62
N LEU A 26 5.52 -3.57 18.72
CA LEU A 26 5.21 -2.83 17.50
C LEU A 26 5.59 -3.61 16.23
N GLY A 27 6.04 -4.86 16.36
CA GLY A 27 6.36 -5.74 15.25
C GLY A 27 5.12 -6.32 14.59
N ALA A 28 5.27 -6.80 13.36
CA ALA A 28 4.23 -7.52 12.64
C ALA A 28 4.64 -8.97 12.42
N SER A 29 3.66 -9.87 12.47
CA SER A 29 3.88 -11.27 12.05
C SER A 29 4.19 -11.34 10.56
N ILE A 30 5.21 -12.12 10.21
CA ILE A 30 5.52 -12.43 8.80
C ILE A 30 4.31 -13.19 8.22
N SER A 31 3.61 -12.54 7.30
CA SER A 31 2.32 -12.98 6.80
C SER A 31 2.12 -12.51 5.35
N LEU A 32 1.15 -13.10 4.66
CA LEU A 32 0.80 -12.67 3.30
C LEU A 32 0.31 -11.21 3.28
N GLN A 33 -0.37 -10.78 4.34
CA GLN A 33 -0.82 -9.40 4.54
C GLN A 33 0.36 -8.43 4.57
N LEU A 34 1.43 -8.77 5.31
CA LEU A 34 2.65 -7.96 5.36
C LEU A 34 3.28 -7.83 3.97
N ILE A 35 3.40 -8.92 3.22
CA ILE A 35 3.99 -8.91 1.88
C ILE A 35 3.14 -8.04 0.93
N ALA A 36 1.81 -8.18 0.99
CA ALA A 36 0.91 -7.39 0.16
C ALA A 36 1.02 -5.89 0.47
N ILE A 37 1.04 -5.51 1.75
CA ILE A 37 1.18 -4.11 2.20
C ILE A 37 2.56 -3.57 1.81
N ALA A 38 3.62 -4.36 1.93
CA ALA A 38 4.96 -3.95 1.53
C ALA A 38 5.04 -3.68 0.01
N CYS A 39 4.49 -4.59 -0.82
CA CYS A 39 4.40 -4.39 -2.26
C CYS A 39 3.58 -3.15 -2.62
N LEU A 40 2.46 -2.92 -1.94
CA LEU A 40 1.66 -1.71 -2.13
C LEU A 40 2.43 -0.45 -1.79
N GLY A 41 3.02 -0.36 -0.60
CA GLY A 41 3.76 0.81 -0.14
C GLY A 41 4.94 1.12 -1.06
N ALA A 42 5.64 0.09 -1.53
CA ALA A 42 6.77 0.21 -2.44
C ALA A 42 6.40 0.66 -3.87
N LEU A 43 5.17 0.41 -4.30
CA LEU A 43 4.72 0.73 -5.67
C LEU A 43 3.78 1.93 -5.75
N LEU A 44 3.17 2.33 -4.63
CA LEU A 44 2.20 3.43 -4.61
C LEU A 44 2.77 4.76 -5.15
N PRO A 45 4.04 5.12 -4.88
CA PRO A 45 4.65 6.31 -5.48
C PRO A 45 4.72 6.26 -7.00
N ASP A 46 4.94 5.07 -7.57
CA ASP A 46 5.09 4.78 -9.00
C ASP A 46 3.75 4.63 -9.76
N VAL A 47 2.63 4.96 -9.13
CA VAL A 47 1.30 4.94 -9.77
C VAL A 47 1.12 6.22 -10.61
N ASP A 48 1.95 6.35 -11.63
CA ASP A 48 2.14 7.57 -12.41
C ASP A 48 1.44 7.54 -13.78
N HIS A 49 1.02 6.35 -14.25
CA HIS A 49 0.28 6.16 -15.48
C HIS A 49 -0.60 4.91 -15.45
N TYR A 50 -1.89 5.06 -15.77
CA TYR A 50 -2.89 3.99 -15.79
C TYR A 50 -2.58 2.76 -16.69
N LYS A 51 -1.58 2.87 -17.58
CA LYS A 51 -1.17 1.78 -18.47
C LYS A 51 -0.04 0.96 -17.88
N THR A 52 0.64 1.45 -16.83
CA THR A 52 1.78 0.76 -16.22
C THR A 52 1.33 -0.47 -15.45
N LYS A 53 2.23 -1.45 -15.32
CA LYS A 53 1.96 -2.68 -14.56
C LYS A 53 1.72 -2.36 -13.08
N GLN A 54 2.44 -1.37 -12.56
CA GLN A 54 2.33 -0.85 -11.19
C GLN A 54 0.92 -0.33 -10.92
N PHE A 55 0.40 0.53 -11.80
CA PHE A 55 -0.97 1.05 -11.65
C PHE A 55 -1.99 -0.09 -11.64
N LYS A 56 -1.89 -1.04 -12.58
CA LYS A 56 -2.83 -2.17 -12.67
C LYS A 56 -2.80 -3.04 -11.40
N PHE A 57 -1.61 -3.28 -10.85
CA PHE A 57 -1.45 -4.02 -9.61
C PHE A 57 -2.10 -3.27 -8.44
N VAL A 58 -1.76 -2.00 -8.23
CA VAL A 58 -2.34 -1.18 -7.16
C VAL A 58 -3.86 -1.08 -7.31
N ALA A 59 -4.37 -0.84 -8.52
CA ALA A 59 -5.80 -0.78 -8.79
C ALA A 59 -6.52 -2.09 -8.45
N ALA A 60 -5.94 -3.25 -8.80
CA ALA A 60 -6.51 -4.55 -8.48
C ALA A 60 -6.56 -4.80 -6.96
N VAL A 61 -5.51 -4.42 -6.23
CA VAL A 61 -5.47 -4.58 -4.78
C VAL A 61 -6.42 -3.61 -4.08
N VAL A 62 -6.51 -2.35 -4.53
CA VAL A 62 -7.49 -1.37 -4.03
C VAL A 62 -8.92 -1.88 -4.26
N PHE A 63 -9.21 -2.36 -5.47
CA PHE A 63 -10.50 -2.97 -5.79
C PHE A 63 -10.84 -4.10 -4.82
N ALA A 64 -9.95 -5.09 -4.71
CA ALA A 64 -10.18 -6.28 -3.89
C ALA A 64 -10.36 -5.91 -2.42
N THR A 65 -9.51 -5.04 -1.88
CA THR A 65 -9.55 -4.61 -0.48
C THR A 65 -10.88 -3.92 -0.17
N ILE A 66 -11.26 -2.92 -0.96
CA ILE A 66 -12.50 -2.16 -0.72
C ILE A 66 -13.74 -3.03 -0.93
N ALA A 67 -13.75 -3.90 -1.94
CA ALA A 67 -14.87 -4.82 -2.18
C ALA A 67 -15.02 -5.82 -1.02
N ILE A 68 -13.94 -6.41 -0.52
CA ILE A 68 -13.98 -7.35 0.61
C ILE A 68 -14.46 -6.65 1.88
N LEU A 69 -13.96 -5.44 2.17
CA LEU A 69 -14.40 -4.67 3.34
C LEU A 69 -15.89 -4.33 3.26
N CYS A 70 -16.38 -3.88 2.09
CA CYS A 70 -17.80 -3.60 1.89
C CYS A 70 -18.65 -4.87 2.04
N TRP A 71 -18.16 -6.01 1.56
CA TRP A 71 -18.85 -7.29 1.69
C TRP A 71 -18.98 -7.72 3.15
N GLN A 72 -17.93 -7.57 3.95
CA GLN A 72 -17.97 -7.88 5.38
C GLN A 72 -18.98 -7.04 6.15
N LEU A 73 -19.21 -5.79 5.73
CA LEU A 73 -20.15 -4.87 6.37
C LEU A 73 -21.60 -5.06 5.91
N THR A 74 -21.81 -5.44 4.65
CA THR A 74 -23.13 -5.39 4.02
C THR A 74 -23.68 -6.74 3.59
N ALA A 75 -22.82 -7.76 3.48
CA ALA A 75 -23.12 -9.07 2.87
C ALA A 75 -23.79 -8.96 1.47
N ASN A 76 -23.60 -7.85 0.76
CA ASN A 76 -24.19 -7.59 -0.55
C ASN A 76 -23.11 -7.53 -1.64
N ALA A 77 -23.08 -8.55 -2.50
CA ALA A 77 -21.98 -8.75 -3.46
C ALA A 77 -21.99 -7.67 -4.54
N LEU A 78 -23.16 -7.34 -5.06
CA LEU A 78 -23.31 -6.34 -6.12
C LEU A 78 -22.89 -4.96 -5.63
N LEU A 79 -23.34 -4.57 -4.43
CA LEU A 79 -22.92 -3.32 -3.79
C LEU A 79 -21.41 -3.30 -3.57
N SER A 80 -20.85 -4.38 -3.05
CA SER A 80 -19.41 -4.50 -2.75
C SER A 80 -18.53 -4.37 -3.99
N LEU A 81 -18.90 -5.05 -5.08
CA LEU A 81 -18.22 -4.93 -6.37
C LEU A 81 -18.33 -3.52 -6.94
N THR A 82 -19.49 -2.88 -6.78
CA THR A 82 -19.73 -1.51 -7.23
C THR A 82 -18.84 -0.53 -6.47
N VAL A 83 -18.80 -0.60 -5.13
CA VAL A 83 -17.94 0.27 -4.30
C VAL A 83 -16.46 0.04 -4.62
N GLY A 84 -16.03 -1.22 -4.79
CA GLY A 84 -14.67 -1.54 -5.22
C GLY A 84 -14.33 -0.92 -6.58
N ALA A 85 -15.23 -1.01 -7.57
CA ALA A 85 -15.05 -0.40 -8.88
C ALA A 85 -15.01 1.14 -8.79
N THR A 86 -15.88 1.75 -7.98
CA THR A 86 -15.87 3.18 -7.72
C THR A 86 -14.55 3.63 -7.11
N ALA A 87 -13.96 2.88 -6.19
CA ALA A 87 -12.65 3.20 -5.61
C ALA A 87 -11.53 3.22 -6.68
N VAL A 88 -11.55 2.29 -7.63
CA VAL A 88 -10.62 2.29 -8.77
C VAL A 88 -10.86 3.49 -9.70
N ILE A 89 -12.13 3.84 -9.96
CA ILE A 89 -12.46 5.02 -10.77
C ILE A 89 -11.96 6.30 -10.08
N VAL A 90 -12.11 6.41 -8.76
CA VAL A 90 -11.57 7.52 -7.97
C VAL A 90 -10.04 7.55 -8.09
N LEU A 91 -9.37 6.40 -8.00
CA LEU A 91 -7.92 6.31 -8.19
C LEU A 91 -7.49 6.73 -9.61
N LEU A 92 -8.25 6.37 -10.64
CA LEU A 92 -8.03 6.78 -12.03
C LEU A 92 -8.23 8.30 -12.21
N ALA A 93 -9.25 8.88 -11.56
CA ALA A 93 -9.56 10.29 -11.63
C ALA A 93 -8.54 11.15 -10.87
N LEU A 94 -8.07 10.66 -9.72
CA LEU A 94 -7.09 11.33 -8.86
C LEU A 94 -5.65 10.97 -9.21
N LYS A 95 -5.43 10.29 -10.34
CA LYS A 95 -4.12 9.83 -10.82
C LYS A 95 -3.07 10.93 -10.60
N PRO A 96 -2.14 10.75 -9.65
CA PRO A 96 -1.08 11.71 -9.41
C PRO A 96 -0.21 11.82 -10.65
N ARG A 97 0.30 13.03 -10.94
CA ARG A 97 1.42 13.18 -11.87
C ARG A 97 2.62 12.39 -11.33
N HIS A 98 3.50 11.91 -12.21
CA HIS A 98 4.78 11.32 -11.81
C HIS A 98 5.52 12.32 -10.90
N ARG A 99 5.98 11.86 -9.73
CA ARG A 99 6.56 12.69 -8.65
C ARG A 99 5.60 13.73 -8.04
N GLY A 100 4.30 13.44 -8.03
CA GLY A 100 3.29 14.25 -7.35
C GLY A 100 3.23 14.00 -5.84
N ILE A 101 2.04 14.16 -5.25
CA ILE A 101 1.83 14.02 -3.79
C ILE A 101 2.31 12.66 -3.25
N THR A 102 2.28 11.61 -4.06
CA THR A 102 2.74 10.26 -3.69
C THR A 102 4.26 10.11 -3.57
N HIS A 103 5.05 11.10 -3.98
CA HIS A 103 6.49 11.16 -3.70
C HIS A 103 6.77 12.11 -2.52
N SER A 104 6.01 11.97 -1.42
CA SER A 104 6.16 12.83 -0.25
C SER A 104 6.06 12.04 1.06
N TRP A 105 6.80 12.47 2.07
CA TRP A 105 6.73 11.91 3.42
C TRP A 105 5.33 11.98 4.04
N PRO A 106 4.55 13.08 3.88
CA PRO A 106 3.15 13.09 4.30
C PRO A 106 2.30 11.98 3.67
N ALA A 107 2.51 11.66 2.38
CA ALA A 107 1.77 10.58 1.74
C ALA A 107 2.14 9.19 2.31
N ALA A 108 3.40 8.98 2.69
CA ALA A 108 3.82 7.77 3.38
C ALA A 108 3.13 7.62 4.75
N ILE A 109 3.00 8.71 5.51
CA ILE A 109 2.27 8.73 6.79
C ILE A 109 0.78 8.45 6.57
N VAL A 110 0.15 9.11 5.59
CA VAL A 110 -1.26 8.86 5.24
C VAL A 110 -1.47 7.39 4.86
N PHE A 111 -0.56 6.80 4.07
CA PHE A 111 -0.60 5.38 3.75
C PHE A 111 -0.56 4.50 5.02
N ALA A 112 0.34 4.78 5.95
CA ALA A 112 0.42 4.04 7.21
C ALA A 112 -0.86 4.17 8.06
N VAL A 113 -1.44 5.37 8.12
CA VAL A 113 -2.73 5.60 8.80
C VAL A 113 -3.86 4.80 8.15
N ILE A 114 -3.92 4.75 6.82
CA ILE A 114 -4.89 3.94 6.08
C ILE A 114 -4.70 2.45 6.39
N VAL A 115 -3.46 1.95 6.37
CA VAL A 115 -3.16 0.55 6.71
C VAL A 115 -3.59 0.25 8.15
N TYR A 116 -3.28 1.12 9.11
CA TYR A 116 -3.72 0.94 10.50
C TYR A 116 -5.24 0.93 10.61
N ALA A 117 -5.94 1.88 9.99
CA ALA A 117 -7.39 1.94 10.01
C ALA A 117 -8.04 0.69 9.39
N ALA A 118 -7.44 0.14 8.33
CA ALA A 118 -7.96 -1.03 7.63
C ALA A 118 -7.68 -2.37 8.34
N THR A 119 -6.60 -2.46 9.12
CA THR A 119 -6.13 -3.72 9.71
C THR A 119 -6.21 -3.75 11.24
N LEU A 120 -6.30 -2.59 11.88
CA LEU A 120 -6.12 -2.36 13.31
C LEU A 120 -4.79 -2.89 13.85
N ASP A 121 -3.80 -3.12 12.98
CA ASP A 121 -2.49 -3.67 13.29
C ASP A 121 -1.42 -2.59 13.14
N LYS A 122 -0.84 -2.18 14.27
CA LYS A 122 0.22 -1.17 14.32
C LYS A 122 1.51 -1.64 13.65
N GLY A 123 1.82 -2.93 13.75
CA GLY A 123 3.00 -3.51 13.13
C GLY A 123 2.88 -3.49 11.60
N LEU A 124 1.73 -3.88 11.06
CA LEU A 124 1.48 -3.82 9.62
C LEU A 124 1.54 -2.37 9.08
N ALA A 125 1.01 -1.41 9.84
CA ALA A 125 1.09 0.00 9.50
C ALA A 125 2.54 0.52 9.46
N LEU A 126 3.35 0.18 10.46
CA LEU A 126 4.76 0.59 10.52
C LEU A 126 5.63 -0.13 9.48
N ALA A 127 5.37 -1.41 9.21
CA ALA A 127 6.01 -2.15 8.13
C ALA A 127 5.65 -1.56 6.75
N GLY A 128 4.38 -1.18 6.55
CA GLY A 128 3.93 -0.48 5.35
C GLY A 128 4.57 0.90 5.20
N LEU A 129 4.71 1.66 6.29
CA LEU A 129 5.43 2.93 6.31
C LEU A 129 6.89 2.74 5.89
N ALA A 130 7.57 1.73 6.45
CA ALA A 130 8.96 1.42 6.11
C ALA A 130 9.12 1.03 4.63
N ALA A 131 8.18 0.23 4.10
CA ALA A 131 8.17 -0.12 2.67
C ALA A 131 8.01 1.12 1.78
N TYR A 132 7.08 2.02 2.12
CA TYR A 132 6.89 3.27 1.38
C TYR A 132 8.12 4.18 1.48
N ALA A 133 8.65 4.35 2.69
CA ALA A 133 9.84 5.16 2.94
C ALA A 133 11.03 4.66 2.14
N SER A 134 11.19 3.33 1.99
CA SER A 134 12.24 2.74 1.16
C SER A 134 12.15 3.23 -0.29
N HIS A 135 10.94 3.38 -0.84
CA HIS A 135 10.77 3.91 -2.19
C HIS A 135 11.29 5.36 -2.26
N LEU A 136 10.85 6.22 -1.34
CA LEU A 136 11.26 7.63 -1.30
C LEU A 136 12.77 7.78 -1.15
N VAL A 137 13.40 6.98 -0.29
CA VAL A 137 14.85 7.02 -0.06
C VAL A 137 15.62 6.58 -1.29
N LEU A 138 15.19 5.51 -1.95
CA LEU A 138 15.84 5.01 -3.16
C LEU A 138 15.69 5.95 -4.36
N ASP A 139 14.64 6.77 -4.39
CA ASP A 139 14.47 7.76 -5.44
C ASP A 139 15.34 9.03 -5.24
N LEU A 140 15.94 9.19 -4.06
CA LEU A 140 16.93 10.24 -3.78
C LEU A 140 18.37 9.84 -4.17
N THR A 141 18.61 8.57 -4.48
CA THR A 141 19.92 8.01 -4.86
C THR A 141 20.04 7.80 -6.36
#